data_AF-A0A7Y3DN12-F1
#
_entry.id   AF-A0A7Y3DN12-F1
#
_cell.length_a   1.000
_cell.length_b   1.000
_cell.length_c   1.000
_cell.angle_alpha   90.00
_cell.angle_beta   90.00
_cell.angle_gamma   90.00
#
_symmetry.space_group_name_H-M   'P 1'
#
loop_
_entity.id
_entity.type
_entity.pdbx_description
1 polymer ?
#
loop_
_entity_poly.entity_id
_entity_poly.type
_entity_poly.pdbx_seq_one_letter_code
_entity_poly.pdbx_strand_id
1 'polypeptide(L)'
;MNTHHPAGILILGLLLTQLLAAIQVYLSNIDLYSTLSAVKTAGYLTIPNATVMKSLREFRPAFLGGLFFTFSIGAGLSLGSMAAAWLWVSVFLRNKLVLYIFLAAWGGLLLSINIDGFNSIPTLYFLFIPPVLFVLMVKRKSREDIHTSRIRRWVHVLPIPLLALLWFTQYDKEMFLDLRDNLLLSNLVGTKFSNFYYTYTLYPAEAFKSLDQKIIKTCKVKDVPNHSIQLKLEKRLIANDYLLLADASQVDLSIIQNKGNLVFEADGHRVFEVKQDQFLSDSRRVLQKFSRATDRHATFRHLTFLSLLIGFPVLIYMLAHAGLYYLFFLFLHPKTAALTASIMCLLIGTLVLFYFQAHRSSNIKIANIPASLISEKWQTRVAALKIIHQKRLEIATYRAYPQVLKSRVPQERYWFARSLSVSRRPDTYNDLLFLLKDPNTNVRTMAYYSLGRRKNPQAIGPILESIETANDWYTQMYAYNALRSLGWKQKKLP
;
A
#
# COMPACT_ATOMS: atom_id res chain seq x y z
N MET A 1 -14.29 16.96 29.70
CA MET A 1 -12.89 16.66 29.30
C MET A 1 -12.12 17.97 29.16
N ASN A 2 -11.41 18.41 30.21
CA ASN A 2 -10.55 19.59 30.15
C ASN A 2 -9.38 19.35 29.19
N THR A 3 -9.38 20.05 28.06
CA THR A 3 -8.53 19.79 26.88
C THR A 3 -7.15 20.45 26.98
N HIS A 4 -6.30 19.99 27.88
CA HIS A 4 -4.91 20.46 27.94
C HIS A 4 -4.03 19.90 26.80
N HIS A 5 -4.36 18.75 26.19
CA HIS A 5 -3.53 18.11 25.16
C HIS A 5 -4.10 18.27 23.73
N PRO A 6 -3.27 18.49 22.68
CA PRO A 6 -3.71 18.58 21.27
C PRO A 6 -4.41 17.32 20.72
N ALA A 7 -4.31 16.20 21.43
CA ALA A 7 -4.76 14.90 20.95
C ALA A 7 -6.25 14.87 20.62
N GLY A 8 -7.10 15.60 21.34
CA GLY A 8 -8.54 15.64 21.04
C GLY A 8 -8.84 16.19 19.64
N ILE A 9 -8.12 17.23 19.22
CA ILE A 9 -8.26 17.83 17.88
C ILE A 9 -7.73 16.84 16.83
N LEU A 10 -6.59 16.21 17.10
CA LEU A 10 -6.01 15.20 16.21
C LEU A 10 -6.96 14.00 16.01
N ILE A 11 -7.52 13.46 17.08
CA ILE A 11 -8.48 12.35 17.04
C ILE A 11 -9.71 12.73 16.23
N LEU A 12 -10.25 13.94 16.43
CA LEU A 12 -11.38 14.43 15.61
C LEU A 12 -11.02 14.47 14.12
N GLY A 13 -9.81 14.92 13.77
CA GLY A 13 -9.30 14.89 12.40
C GLY A 13 -9.24 13.50 11.80
N LEU A 14 -8.73 12.53 12.57
CA LEU A 14 -8.68 11.12 12.16
C LEU A 14 -10.08 10.52 12.01
N LEU A 15 -11.03 10.86 12.90
CA LEU A 15 -12.42 10.39 12.81
C LEU A 15 -13.15 10.94 11.58
N LEU A 16 -12.99 12.24 11.28
CA LEU A 16 -13.52 12.86 10.06
C LEU A 16 -12.91 12.20 8.82
N THR A 17 -11.61 11.94 8.84
CA THR A 17 -10.93 11.23 7.76
C THR A 17 -11.49 9.82 7.58
N GLN A 18 -11.68 9.09 8.69
CA GLN A 18 -12.15 7.71 8.67
C GLN A 18 -13.55 7.58 8.07
N LEU A 19 -14.43 8.57 8.32
CA LEU A 19 -15.74 8.62 7.70
C LEU A 19 -15.62 8.73 6.17
N LEU A 20 -14.85 9.70 5.68
CA LEU A 20 -14.64 9.89 4.23
C LEU A 20 -13.93 8.69 3.60
N ALA A 21 -12.96 8.10 4.31
CA ALA A 21 -12.21 6.94 3.84
C ALA A 21 -13.06 5.69 3.71
N ALA A 22 -13.91 5.42 4.70
CA ALA A 22 -14.83 4.28 4.63
C ALA A 22 -15.78 4.43 3.43
N ILE A 23 -16.30 5.64 3.18
CA ILE A 23 -17.14 5.94 2.01
C ILE A 23 -16.36 5.75 0.71
N GLN A 24 -15.14 6.30 0.61
CA GLN A 24 -14.29 6.18 -0.58
C GLN A 24 -14.07 4.71 -0.97
N VAL A 25 -13.64 3.90 0.01
CA VAL A 25 -13.34 2.49 -0.21
C VAL A 25 -14.61 1.71 -0.53
N TYR A 26 -15.73 2.03 0.14
CA TYR A 26 -17.01 1.38 -0.14
C TYR A 26 -17.48 1.61 -1.57
N LEU A 27 -17.47 2.87 -2.04
CA LEU A 27 -17.84 3.20 -3.42
C LEU A 27 -16.94 2.49 -4.44
N SER A 28 -15.63 2.48 -4.19
CA SER A 28 -14.67 1.75 -5.04
C SER A 28 -14.92 0.24 -5.04
N ASN A 29 -15.27 -0.36 -3.89
CA ASN A 29 -15.55 -1.79 -3.83
C ASN A 29 -16.82 -2.16 -4.61
N ILE A 30 -17.86 -1.31 -4.57
CA ILE A 30 -19.09 -1.51 -5.34
C ILE A 30 -18.82 -1.42 -6.85
N ASP A 31 -18.01 -0.44 -7.28
CA ASP A 31 -17.58 -0.31 -8.68
C ASP A 31 -16.76 -1.54 -9.14
N LEU A 32 -15.81 -1.99 -8.32
CA LEU A 32 -15.05 -3.21 -8.58
C LEU A 32 -15.97 -4.44 -8.64
N TYR A 33 -16.95 -4.56 -7.75
CA TYR A 33 -17.92 -5.66 -7.77
C TYR A 33 -18.72 -5.70 -9.08
N SER A 34 -19.18 -4.54 -9.57
CA SER A 34 -19.87 -4.41 -10.85
C SER A 34 -18.98 -4.87 -12.00
N THR A 35 -17.74 -4.37 -12.03
CA THR A 35 -16.72 -4.73 -13.03
C THR A 35 -16.45 -6.24 -13.04
N LEU A 36 -16.21 -6.84 -11.87
CA LEU A 36 -15.93 -8.27 -11.76
C LEU A 36 -17.16 -9.13 -12.08
N SER A 37 -18.36 -8.64 -11.81
CA SER A 37 -19.59 -9.32 -12.22
C SER A 37 -19.70 -9.38 -13.74
N ALA A 38 -19.42 -8.27 -14.44
CA ALA A 38 -19.39 -8.25 -15.92
C ALA A 38 -18.28 -9.16 -16.49
N VAL A 39 -17.10 -9.15 -15.87
CA VAL A 39 -15.98 -10.04 -16.23
C VAL A 39 -16.36 -11.51 -16.07
N LYS A 40 -17.03 -11.86 -14.96
CA LYS A 40 -17.52 -13.22 -14.70
C LYS A 40 -18.57 -13.63 -15.73
N THR A 41 -19.54 -12.77 -16.02
CA THR A 41 -20.59 -13.05 -17.03
C THR A 41 -20.00 -13.26 -18.42
N ALA A 42 -18.92 -12.55 -18.76
CA ALA A 42 -18.19 -12.75 -20.02
C ALA A 42 -17.32 -14.02 -20.06
N GLY A 43 -17.32 -14.83 -18.98
CA GLY A 43 -16.60 -16.09 -18.87
C GLY A 43 -15.14 -15.95 -18.43
N TYR A 44 -14.69 -14.79 -17.96
CA TYR A 44 -13.29 -14.61 -17.55
C TYR A 44 -13.07 -14.92 -16.06
N LEU A 45 -11.81 -15.23 -15.72
CA LEU A 45 -11.39 -15.43 -14.33
C LEU A 45 -11.41 -14.09 -13.59
N THR A 46 -12.12 -14.04 -12.45
CA THR A 46 -12.16 -12.86 -11.59
C THR A 46 -11.09 -12.92 -10.50
N ILE A 47 -10.49 -11.76 -10.20
CA ILE A 47 -9.58 -11.57 -9.07
C ILE A 47 -10.04 -10.31 -8.32
N PRO A 48 -10.58 -10.43 -7.10
CA PRO A 48 -10.78 -11.66 -6.36
C PRO A 48 -11.81 -12.63 -7.00
N ASN A 49 -11.70 -13.92 -6.64
CA ASN A 49 -12.62 -14.98 -7.02
C ASN A 49 -14.03 -14.74 -6.43
N ALA A 50 -15.01 -15.53 -6.86
CA ALA A 50 -16.41 -15.34 -6.46
C ALA A 50 -16.64 -15.41 -4.93
N THR A 51 -15.82 -16.14 -4.18
CA THR A 51 -15.90 -16.24 -2.72
C THR A 51 -15.54 -14.92 -2.06
N VAL A 52 -14.38 -14.37 -2.39
CA VAL A 52 -13.88 -13.12 -1.80
C VAL A 52 -14.58 -11.90 -2.39
N MET A 53 -15.02 -11.96 -3.66
CA MET A 53 -15.78 -10.90 -4.32
C MET A 53 -17.05 -10.50 -3.55
N LYS A 54 -17.70 -11.43 -2.84
CA LYS A 54 -18.88 -11.11 -2.01
C LYS A 54 -18.59 -10.06 -0.95
N SER A 55 -17.39 -10.08 -0.37
CA SER A 55 -16.96 -9.15 0.67
C SER A 55 -16.84 -7.70 0.18
N LEU A 56 -16.72 -7.46 -1.13
CA LEU A 56 -16.66 -6.10 -1.68
C LEU A 56 -17.94 -5.30 -1.38
N ARG A 57 -19.09 -5.97 -1.26
CA ARG A 57 -20.36 -5.33 -0.92
C ARG A 57 -20.55 -5.08 0.57
N GLU A 58 -19.69 -5.63 1.42
CA GLU A 58 -19.77 -5.44 2.85
C GLU A 58 -19.15 -4.10 3.25
N PHE A 59 -19.76 -3.43 4.23
CA PHE A 59 -19.20 -2.18 4.77
C PHE A 59 -17.92 -2.42 5.58
N ARG A 60 -17.77 -3.60 6.21
CA ARG A 60 -16.64 -3.89 7.11
C ARG A 60 -15.28 -3.81 6.41
N PRO A 61 -15.04 -4.44 5.24
CA PRO A 61 -13.78 -4.27 4.52
C PRO A 61 -13.52 -2.83 4.08
N ALA A 62 -14.56 -2.06 3.75
CA ALA A 62 -14.42 -0.66 3.42
C ALA A 62 -14.00 0.19 4.63
N PHE A 63 -14.63 -0.02 5.79
CA PHE A 63 -14.26 0.65 7.03
C PHE A 63 -12.83 0.31 7.47
N LEU A 64 -12.48 -0.98 7.50
CA LEU A 64 -11.16 -1.43 7.95
C LEU A 64 -10.06 -1.07 6.93
N GLY A 65 -10.36 -1.13 5.63
CA GLY A 65 -9.49 -0.64 4.57
C GLY A 65 -9.29 0.89 4.63
N GLY A 66 -10.34 1.64 4.99
CA GLY A 66 -10.31 3.10 5.15
C GLY A 66 -9.29 3.60 6.18
N LEU A 67 -8.89 2.75 7.15
CA LEU A 67 -7.83 3.07 8.09
C LEU A 67 -6.50 3.39 7.40
N PHE A 68 -6.25 2.85 6.20
CA PHE A 68 -5.10 3.22 5.39
C PHE A 68 -5.08 4.72 5.10
N PHE A 69 -6.18 5.29 4.60
CA PHE A 69 -6.27 6.73 4.31
C PHE A 69 -6.26 7.56 5.60
N THR A 70 -6.91 7.08 6.66
CA THR A 70 -6.90 7.72 7.98
C THR A 70 -5.49 7.91 8.53
N PHE A 71 -4.66 6.86 8.49
CA PHE A 71 -3.30 6.91 9.01
C PHE A 71 -2.25 7.40 8.00
N SER A 72 -2.63 7.68 6.76
CA SER A 72 -1.77 8.30 5.75
C SER A 72 -2.18 9.75 5.49
N ILE A 73 -2.98 10.01 4.46
CA ILE A 73 -3.39 11.36 4.07
C ILE A 73 -4.16 12.08 5.18
N GLY A 74 -4.99 11.37 5.96
CA GLY A 74 -5.68 11.93 7.12
C GLY A 74 -4.76 12.45 8.20
N ALA A 75 -3.75 11.65 8.54
CA ALA A 75 -2.71 12.03 9.48
C ALA A 75 -1.93 13.24 8.96
N GLY A 76 -1.53 13.22 7.68
CA GLY A 76 -0.82 14.33 7.03
C GLY A 76 -1.61 15.63 7.03
N LEU A 77 -2.87 15.61 6.58
CA LEU A 77 -3.75 16.77 6.59
C LEU A 77 -4.00 17.27 8.02
N SER A 78 -4.30 16.37 8.95
CA SER A 78 -4.60 16.74 10.33
C SER A 78 -3.41 17.42 11.01
N LEU A 79 -2.23 16.81 10.93
CA LEU A 79 -1.00 17.34 11.52
C LEU A 79 -0.56 18.62 10.81
N GLY A 80 -0.63 18.67 9.47
CA GLY A 80 -0.28 19.85 8.68
C GLY A 80 -1.15 21.05 9.04
N SER A 81 -2.46 20.87 9.19
CA SER A 81 -3.38 21.95 9.57
C SER A 81 -3.20 22.40 11.01
N MET A 82 -2.96 21.47 11.93
CA MET A 82 -2.63 21.80 13.32
C MET A 82 -1.31 22.57 13.42
N ALA A 83 -0.28 22.17 12.65
CA ALA A 83 1.00 22.84 12.59
C ALA A 83 0.88 24.25 11.99
N ALA A 84 0.14 24.40 10.88
CA ALA A 84 -0.13 25.71 10.27
C ALA A 84 -0.85 26.66 11.24
N ALA A 85 -1.89 26.19 11.92
CA ALA A 85 -2.60 26.98 12.93
C ALA A 85 -1.69 27.38 14.10
N TRP A 86 -0.86 26.44 14.56
CA TRP A 86 0.10 26.69 15.63
C TRP A 86 1.15 27.73 15.23
N LEU A 87 1.74 27.62 14.04
CA LEU A 87 2.71 28.57 13.49
C LEU A 87 2.09 29.96 13.35
N TRP A 88 0.88 30.04 12.77
CA TRP A 88 0.20 31.30 12.57
C TRP A 88 -0.05 32.06 13.88
N VAL A 89 -0.54 31.37 14.91
CA VAL A 89 -0.84 31.99 16.22
C VAL A 89 0.43 32.24 17.04
N SER A 90 1.35 31.28 17.09
CA SER A 90 2.46 31.29 18.05
C SER A 90 3.72 31.98 17.53
N VAL A 91 4.00 31.87 16.23
CA VAL A 91 5.23 32.39 15.60
C VAL A 91 4.92 33.70 14.88
N PHE A 92 3.89 33.70 14.03
CA PHE A 92 3.53 34.84 13.20
C PHE A 92 2.52 35.79 13.84
N LEU A 93 2.19 35.58 15.12
CA LEU A 93 1.35 36.48 15.93
C LEU A 93 0.05 36.90 15.24
N ARG A 94 -0.59 35.96 14.53
CA ARG A 94 -1.84 36.18 13.77
C ARG A 94 -1.74 37.20 12.64
N ASN A 95 -0.55 37.39 12.07
CA ASN A 95 -0.38 38.26 10.90
C ASN A 95 -1.30 37.81 9.74
N LYS A 96 -2.12 38.74 9.24
CA LYS A 96 -3.08 38.48 8.15
C LYS A 96 -2.41 38.10 6.84
N LEU A 97 -1.23 38.66 6.53
CA LEU A 97 -0.49 38.34 5.32
C LEU A 97 -0.06 36.86 5.30
N VAL A 98 0.43 36.35 6.44
CA VAL A 98 0.80 34.93 6.57
C VAL A 98 -0.42 34.03 6.47
N LEU A 99 -1.59 34.47 6.97
CA LEU A 99 -2.84 33.73 6.79
C LEU A 99 -3.19 33.60 5.30
N TYR A 100 -3.06 34.67 4.52
CA TYR A 100 -3.30 34.61 3.08
C TYR A 100 -2.32 33.68 2.35
N ILE A 101 -1.05 33.60 2.79
CA ILE A 101 -0.10 32.63 2.26
C ILE A 101 -0.57 31.20 2.53
N PHE A 102 -1.03 30.90 3.76
CA PHE A 102 -1.56 29.58 4.09
C PHE A 102 -2.85 29.24 3.33
N LEU A 103 -3.73 30.21 3.13
CA LEU A 103 -4.94 30.04 2.32
C LEU A 103 -4.59 29.81 0.83
N ALA A 104 -3.61 30.54 0.30
CA ALA A 104 -3.14 30.34 -1.07
C ALA A 104 -2.48 28.96 -1.25
N ALA A 105 -1.67 28.52 -0.30
CA ALA A 105 -1.09 27.18 -0.31
C ALA A 105 -2.16 26.08 -0.24
N TRP A 106 -3.17 26.24 0.62
CA TRP A 106 -4.30 25.32 0.70
C TRP A 106 -5.15 25.30 -0.58
N GLY A 107 -5.43 26.47 -1.15
CA GLY A 107 -6.10 26.60 -2.46
C GLY A 107 -5.29 25.96 -3.59
N GLY A 108 -3.97 26.14 -3.60
CA GLY A 108 -3.08 25.47 -4.54
C GLY A 108 -3.11 23.94 -4.41
N LEU A 109 -3.17 23.40 -3.19
CA LEU A 109 -3.34 21.95 -2.97
C LEU A 109 -4.70 21.45 -3.49
N LEU A 110 -5.79 22.18 -3.23
CA LEU A 110 -7.12 21.87 -3.76
C LEU A 110 -7.17 21.86 -5.29
N LEU A 111 -6.52 22.83 -5.94
CA LEU A 111 -6.38 22.88 -7.40
C LEU A 111 -5.53 21.70 -7.90
N SER A 112 -4.41 21.41 -7.24
CA SER A 112 -3.50 20.33 -7.65
C SER A 112 -4.12 18.94 -7.61
N ILE A 113 -5.08 18.69 -6.70
CA ILE A 113 -5.79 17.40 -6.60
C ILE A 113 -6.79 17.18 -7.74
N ASN A 114 -7.14 18.26 -8.45
CA ASN A 114 -8.11 18.29 -9.54
C ASN A 114 -7.50 18.65 -10.90
N ILE A 115 -6.16 18.75 -11.00
CA ILE A 115 -5.47 19.20 -12.22
C ILE A 115 -5.70 18.24 -13.41
N ASP A 116 -5.75 16.94 -13.13
CA ASP A 116 -5.97 15.88 -14.13
C ASP A 116 -7.46 15.49 -14.24
N GLY A 117 -8.35 16.34 -13.75
CA GLY A 117 -9.80 16.12 -13.73
C GLY A 117 -10.38 16.14 -12.32
N PHE A 118 -11.69 16.41 -12.23
CA PHE A 118 -12.36 16.56 -10.95
C PHE A 118 -12.48 15.23 -10.20
N ASN A 119 -12.05 15.24 -8.93
CA ASN A 119 -12.17 14.12 -8.00
C ASN A 119 -12.98 14.53 -6.77
N SER A 120 -14.23 14.07 -6.68
CA SER A 120 -15.15 14.45 -5.61
C SER A 120 -14.60 14.10 -4.22
N ILE A 121 -14.29 12.83 -3.96
CA ILE A 121 -13.88 12.37 -2.63
C ILE A 121 -12.53 12.96 -2.17
N PRO A 122 -11.43 12.89 -2.95
CA PRO A 122 -10.19 13.64 -2.67
C PRO A 122 -10.42 15.12 -2.34
N THR A 123 -11.28 15.81 -3.09
CA THR A 123 -11.61 17.22 -2.82
C THR A 123 -12.25 17.40 -1.44
N LEU A 124 -13.14 16.50 -1.02
CA LEU A 124 -13.78 16.55 0.31
C LEU A 124 -12.77 16.45 1.46
N TYR A 125 -11.71 15.64 1.32
CA TYR A 125 -10.65 15.57 2.35
C TYR A 125 -10.02 16.95 2.59
N PHE A 126 -9.65 17.63 1.52
CA PHE A 126 -8.98 18.93 1.58
C PHE A 126 -9.95 20.06 1.91
N LEU A 127 -11.24 19.93 1.60
CA LEU A 127 -12.24 20.92 1.91
C LEU A 127 -12.66 20.89 3.40
N PHE A 128 -12.81 19.71 3.99
CA PHE A 128 -13.35 19.58 5.35
C PHE A 128 -12.28 19.46 6.43
N ILE A 129 -11.25 18.63 6.25
CA ILE A 129 -10.31 18.32 7.34
C ILE A 129 -9.45 19.55 7.70
N PRO A 130 -8.77 20.22 6.75
CA PRO A 130 -7.90 21.34 7.09
C PRO A 130 -8.60 22.52 7.77
N PRO A 131 -9.73 23.06 7.25
CA PRO A 131 -10.35 24.23 7.86
C PRO A 131 -10.89 23.96 9.27
N VAL A 132 -11.55 22.81 9.47
CA VAL A 132 -12.09 22.43 10.78
C VAL A 132 -10.99 22.37 11.83
N LEU A 133 -9.89 21.68 11.52
CA LEU A 133 -8.79 21.52 12.49
C LEU A 133 -8.00 22.79 12.70
N PHE A 134 -7.82 23.60 11.64
CA PHE A 134 -7.17 24.89 11.76
C PHE A 134 -7.94 25.80 12.73
N VAL A 135 -9.26 25.94 12.55
CA VAL A 135 -10.11 26.75 13.43
C VAL A 135 -10.11 26.25 14.87
N LEU A 136 -10.25 24.94 15.08
CA LEU A 136 -10.22 24.35 16.42
C LEU A 136 -8.89 24.57 17.12
N MET A 137 -7.77 24.44 16.39
CA MET A 137 -6.44 24.66 16.95
C MET A 137 -6.20 26.14 17.28
N VAL A 138 -6.67 27.07 16.45
CA VAL A 138 -6.66 28.52 16.76
C VAL A 138 -7.48 28.83 18.01
N LYS A 139 -8.71 28.31 18.10
CA LYS A 139 -9.59 28.49 19.27
C LYS A 139 -8.93 27.97 20.55
N ARG A 140 -8.29 26.80 20.49
CA ARG A 140 -7.55 26.24 21.61
C ARG A 140 -6.38 27.14 22.03
N LYS A 141 -5.55 27.59 21.09
CA LYS A 141 -4.39 28.45 21.40
C LYS A 141 -4.79 29.82 21.94
N SER A 142 -5.99 30.30 21.60
CA SER A 142 -6.54 31.54 22.15
C SER A 142 -6.88 31.43 23.65
N ARG A 143 -7.09 30.21 24.15
CA ARG A 143 -7.47 29.92 25.55
C ARG A 143 -6.28 29.54 26.45
N GLU A 144 -5.11 29.26 25.87
CA GLU A 144 -3.91 28.96 26.65
C GLU A 144 -3.22 30.28 27.07
N ASP A 145 -2.97 30.45 28.36
CA ASP A 145 -2.38 31.65 28.94
C ASP A 145 -1.03 32.04 28.29
N ILE A 146 -0.90 33.34 28.03
CA ILE A 146 0.22 34.01 27.34
C ILE A 146 1.55 33.85 28.11
N HIS A 147 1.51 33.46 29.39
CA HIS A 147 2.67 33.43 30.30
C HIS A 147 3.62 32.23 30.17
N THR A 148 3.42 31.30 29.23
CA THR A 148 4.39 30.21 28.99
C THR A 148 5.49 30.60 28.00
N SER A 149 6.74 30.66 28.48
CA SER A 149 7.94 30.98 27.69
C SER A 149 7.98 30.19 26.37
N ARG A 150 8.21 30.87 25.24
CA ARG A 150 8.25 30.25 23.90
C ARG A 150 9.25 29.09 23.80
N ILE A 151 10.37 29.17 24.51
CA ILE A 151 11.45 28.16 24.50
C ILE A 151 10.98 26.80 25.06
N ARG A 152 10.21 26.80 26.16
CA ARG A 152 9.72 25.55 26.79
C ARG A 152 8.77 24.74 25.90
N ARG A 153 8.12 25.36 24.90
CA ARG A 153 7.21 24.65 23.97
C ARG A 153 7.95 23.78 22.95
N TRP A 154 9.16 24.15 22.57
CA TRP A 154 9.96 23.40 21.61
C TRP A 154 10.48 22.07 22.16
N VAL A 155 10.63 21.96 23.49
CA VAL A 155 11.09 20.74 24.17
C VAL A 155 10.19 19.54 23.86
N HIS A 156 8.88 19.76 23.69
CA HIS A 156 7.93 18.68 23.38
C HIS A 156 7.89 18.28 21.89
N VAL A 157 8.51 19.08 21.01
CA VAL A 157 8.59 18.81 19.56
C VAL A 157 9.97 18.27 19.19
N LEU A 158 11.02 18.64 19.93
CA LEU A 158 12.41 18.25 19.69
C LEU A 158 12.65 16.74 19.53
N PRO A 159 11.95 15.82 20.25
CA PRO A 159 12.13 14.39 20.03
C PRO A 159 11.81 13.93 18.60
N ILE A 160 10.90 14.61 17.89
CA ILE A 160 10.50 14.22 16.52
C ILE A 160 11.70 14.30 15.55
N PRO A 161 12.36 15.46 15.34
CA PRO A 161 13.50 15.55 14.43
C PRO A 161 14.71 14.74 14.94
N LEU A 162 14.91 14.60 16.26
CA LEU A 162 15.98 13.76 16.80
C LEU A 162 15.79 12.29 16.45
N LEU A 163 14.58 11.74 16.69
CA LEU A 163 14.25 10.37 16.31
C LEU A 163 14.31 10.20 14.80
N ALA A 164 13.81 11.16 14.02
CA ALA A 164 13.89 11.11 12.57
C ALA A 164 15.35 11.02 12.08
N LEU A 165 16.24 11.85 12.63
CA LEU A 165 17.66 11.84 12.30
C LEU A 165 18.32 10.50 12.68
N LEU A 166 18.06 10.01 13.90
CA LEU A 166 18.61 8.73 14.38
C LEU A 166 18.17 7.57 13.48
N TRP A 167 16.88 7.47 13.18
CA TRP A 167 16.34 6.42 12.31
C TRP A 167 16.84 6.55 10.86
N PHE A 168 17.02 7.77 10.37
CA PHE A 168 17.54 8.01 9.02
C PHE A 168 18.96 7.45 8.83
N THR A 169 19.81 7.49 9.86
CA THR A 169 21.15 6.88 9.79
C THR A 169 21.13 5.37 9.55
N GLN A 170 20.01 4.69 9.84
CA GLN A 170 19.87 3.23 9.69
C GLN A 170 19.19 2.81 8.39
N TYR A 171 18.81 3.77 7.55
CA TYR A 171 18.07 3.54 6.32
C TYR A 171 18.89 2.74 5.30
N ASP A 172 18.37 1.58 4.90
CA ASP A 172 18.83 0.85 3.73
C ASP A 172 17.65 0.18 2.99
N LYS A 173 17.97 -0.56 1.92
CA LYS A 173 16.98 -1.23 1.07
C LYS A 173 16.24 -2.38 1.78
N GLU A 174 16.82 -2.97 2.83
CA GLU A 174 16.27 -4.13 3.54
C GLU A 174 15.57 -3.74 4.85
N MET A 175 15.74 -2.49 5.32
CA MET A 175 15.24 -1.98 6.60
C MET A 175 13.76 -2.28 6.81
N PHE A 176 12.92 -2.12 5.78
CA PHE A 176 11.49 -2.41 5.88
C PHE A 176 11.22 -3.91 6.13
N LEU A 177 11.92 -4.80 5.42
CA LEU A 177 11.78 -6.25 5.60
C LEU A 177 12.32 -6.67 6.96
N ASP A 178 13.42 -6.08 7.43
CA ASP A 178 13.97 -6.34 8.76
C ASP A 178 13.06 -5.85 9.88
N LEU A 179 12.44 -4.68 9.72
CA LEU A 179 11.46 -4.16 10.68
C LEU A 179 10.24 -5.09 10.75
N ARG A 180 9.72 -5.51 9.60
CA ARG A 180 8.64 -6.48 9.53
C ARG A 180 9.02 -7.78 10.22
N ASP A 181 10.18 -8.35 9.88
CA ASP A 181 10.56 -9.69 10.32
C ASP A 181 10.88 -9.72 11.83
N ASN A 182 11.53 -8.67 12.37
CA ASN A 182 12.00 -8.63 13.76
C ASN A 182 11.06 -7.91 14.74
N LEU A 183 10.27 -6.95 14.29
CA LEU A 183 9.37 -6.16 15.17
C LEU A 183 7.91 -6.57 15.03
N LEU A 184 7.44 -6.90 13.82
CA LEU A 184 6.05 -7.28 13.60
C LEU A 184 5.85 -8.80 13.70
N LEU A 185 6.58 -9.58 12.92
CA LEU A 185 6.34 -11.03 12.80
C LEU A 185 6.97 -11.88 13.92
N SER A 186 7.72 -11.26 14.83
CA SER A 186 8.37 -11.96 15.97
C SER A 186 7.44 -12.17 17.16
N ASN A 187 6.26 -11.55 17.18
CA ASN A 187 5.32 -11.61 18.28
C ASN A 187 3.85 -11.73 17.81
N LEU A 188 2.97 -12.11 18.72
CA LEU A 188 1.56 -12.37 18.41
C LEU A 188 0.81 -11.10 17.96
N VAL A 189 1.08 -9.96 18.57
CA VAL A 189 0.40 -8.69 18.26
C VAL A 189 0.76 -8.23 16.84
N GLY A 190 2.05 -8.21 16.51
CA GLY A 190 2.49 -7.83 15.18
C GLY A 190 2.10 -8.85 14.10
N THR A 191 1.98 -10.13 14.43
CA THR A 191 1.40 -11.14 13.51
C THR A 191 -0.08 -10.86 13.23
N LYS A 192 -0.87 -10.50 14.26
CA LYS A 192 -2.27 -10.07 14.06
C LYS A 192 -2.36 -8.80 13.21
N PHE A 193 -1.47 -7.83 13.43
CA PHE A 193 -1.37 -6.61 12.62
C PHE A 193 -1.00 -6.91 11.17
N SER A 194 -0.03 -7.80 10.94
CA SER A 194 0.34 -8.26 9.59
C SER A 194 -0.84 -8.92 8.89
N ASN A 195 -1.56 -9.82 9.57
CA ASN A 195 -2.75 -10.46 9.01
C ASN A 195 -3.81 -9.42 8.65
N PHE A 196 -4.09 -8.47 9.56
CA PHE A 196 -5.00 -7.36 9.28
C PHE A 196 -4.59 -6.57 8.02
N TYR A 197 -3.31 -6.20 7.92
CA TYR A 197 -2.78 -5.48 6.76
C TYR A 197 -3.02 -6.26 5.46
N TYR A 198 -2.59 -7.52 5.38
CA TYR A 198 -2.74 -8.30 4.15
C TYR A 198 -4.19 -8.68 3.83
N THR A 199 -5.07 -8.77 4.83
CA THR A 199 -6.51 -8.94 4.61
C THR A 199 -7.12 -7.71 3.98
N TYR A 200 -6.80 -6.50 4.45
CA TYR A 200 -7.53 -5.28 4.05
C TYR A 200 -6.79 -4.34 3.10
N THR A 201 -5.49 -4.53 2.83
CA THR A 201 -4.68 -3.55 2.07
C THR A 201 -5.11 -3.36 0.61
N LEU A 202 -5.77 -4.35 0.00
CA LEU A 202 -6.14 -4.26 -1.42
C LEU A 202 -7.42 -3.44 -1.67
N TYR A 203 -8.33 -3.37 -0.70
CA TYR A 203 -9.55 -2.56 -0.81
C TYR A 203 -9.24 -1.06 -0.98
N PRO A 204 -8.49 -0.39 -0.08
CA PRO A 204 -8.14 1.01 -0.28
C PRO A 204 -7.13 1.21 -1.41
N ALA A 205 -6.31 0.21 -1.72
CA ALA A 205 -5.42 0.29 -2.86
C ALA A 205 -6.20 0.37 -4.17
N GLU A 206 -7.33 -0.33 -4.31
CA GLU A 206 -8.14 -0.24 -5.52
C GLU A 206 -8.74 1.17 -5.73
N ALA A 207 -9.14 1.83 -4.65
CA ALA A 207 -9.85 3.12 -4.66
C ALA A 207 -9.09 4.31 -5.27
N PHE A 208 -7.82 4.14 -5.59
CA PHE A 208 -7.01 5.20 -6.21
C PHE A 208 -5.96 4.70 -7.21
N LYS A 209 -5.96 3.40 -7.58
CA LYS A 209 -4.98 2.84 -8.53
C LYS A 209 -5.14 3.48 -9.91
N SER A 210 -4.02 3.71 -10.59
CA SER A 210 -4.04 3.97 -12.02
C SER A 210 -4.46 2.70 -12.78
N LEU A 211 -5.00 2.82 -13.98
CA LEU A 211 -5.41 1.67 -14.78
C LEU A 211 -4.28 0.64 -14.98
N ASP A 212 -3.04 1.08 -15.23
CA ASP A 212 -1.85 0.23 -15.35
C ASP A 212 -1.53 -0.61 -14.09
N GLN A 213 -1.99 -0.17 -12.92
CA GLN A 213 -1.79 -0.87 -11.64
C GLN A 213 -2.92 -1.87 -11.34
N LYS A 214 -4.06 -1.79 -12.04
CA LYS A 214 -5.16 -2.74 -11.89
C LYS A 214 -4.78 -4.13 -12.41
N ILE A 215 -5.30 -5.16 -11.75
CA ILE A 215 -5.06 -6.56 -12.11
C ILE A 215 -5.87 -6.93 -13.36
N ILE A 216 -7.15 -6.55 -13.35
CA ILE A 216 -8.11 -6.77 -14.43
C ILE A 216 -8.48 -5.40 -14.98
N LYS A 217 -8.41 -5.28 -16.31
CA LYS A 217 -8.82 -4.09 -17.05
C LYS A 217 -9.84 -4.53 -18.08
N THR A 218 -10.85 -3.72 -18.29
CA THR A 218 -11.96 -4.06 -19.18
C THR A 218 -11.92 -3.17 -20.42
N CYS A 219 -12.33 -3.73 -21.56
CA CYS A 219 -12.40 -2.97 -22.78
C CYS A 219 -13.54 -3.41 -23.69
N LYS A 220 -13.93 -2.49 -24.56
CA LYS A 220 -14.89 -2.73 -25.65
C LYS A 220 -14.29 -2.22 -26.95
N VAL A 221 -14.40 -3.02 -28.00
CA VAL A 221 -14.00 -2.64 -29.36
C VAL A 221 -15.29 -2.48 -30.17
N LYS A 222 -15.50 -1.29 -30.75
CA LYS A 222 -16.69 -0.95 -31.54
C LYS A 222 -16.31 -0.60 -32.96
N ASP A 223 -17.25 -0.81 -33.88
CA ASP A 223 -17.21 -0.29 -35.25
C ASP A 223 -15.94 -0.67 -36.05
N VAL A 224 -15.48 -1.91 -35.90
CA VAL A 224 -14.37 -2.48 -36.69
C VAL A 224 -14.97 -3.30 -37.84
N PRO A 225 -15.02 -2.81 -39.09
CA PRO A 225 -15.66 -3.52 -40.19
C PRO A 225 -14.90 -4.76 -40.65
N ASN A 226 -13.60 -4.90 -40.31
CA ASN A 226 -12.77 -6.02 -40.74
C ASN A 226 -12.47 -7.00 -39.59
N HIS A 227 -12.99 -8.22 -39.70
CA HIS A 227 -12.84 -9.29 -38.69
C HIS A 227 -11.37 -9.66 -38.40
N SER A 228 -10.49 -9.67 -39.41
CA SER A 228 -9.07 -9.97 -39.23
C SER A 228 -8.36 -8.90 -38.39
N ILE A 229 -8.71 -7.62 -38.60
CA ILE A 229 -8.17 -6.51 -37.81
C ILE A 229 -8.70 -6.59 -36.38
N GLN A 230 -10.00 -6.86 -36.21
CA GLN A 230 -10.60 -7.03 -34.89
C GLN A 230 -9.87 -8.11 -34.07
N LEU A 231 -9.67 -9.31 -34.64
CA LEU A 231 -8.93 -10.39 -33.97
C LEU A 231 -7.50 -10.00 -33.57
N LYS A 232 -6.80 -9.22 -34.42
CA LYS A 232 -5.45 -8.71 -34.10
C LYS A 232 -5.49 -7.74 -32.92
N LEU A 233 -6.46 -6.82 -32.89
CA LEU A 233 -6.64 -5.87 -31.78
C LEU A 233 -6.96 -6.61 -30.48
N GLU A 234 -7.93 -7.51 -30.51
CA GLU A 234 -8.35 -8.34 -29.38
C GLU A 234 -7.18 -9.13 -28.79
N LYS A 235 -6.36 -9.75 -29.65
CA LYS A 235 -5.15 -10.48 -29.23
C LYS A 235 -4.13 -9.56 -28.54
N ARG A 236 -3.97 -8.32 -29.01
CA ARG A 236 -3.06 -7.34 -28.38
C ARG A 236 -3.60 -6.83 -27.05
N LEU A 237 -4.92 -6.64 -26.94
CA LEU A 237 -5.59 -6.23 -25.71
C LEU A 237 -5.48 -7.31 -24.62
N ILE A 238 -5.82 -8.56 -24.95
CA ILE A 238 -5.68 -9.70 -24.02
C ILE A 238 -4.23 -9.89 -23.59
N ALA A 239 -3.27 -9.72 -24.51
CA ALA A 239 -1.84 -9.79 -24.17
C ALA A 239 -1.38 -8.69 -23.20
N ASN A 240 -2.17 -7.63 -23.02
CA ASN A 240 -1.94 -6.54 -22.06
C ASN A 240 -2.97 -6.54 -20.91
N ASP A 241 -3.69 -7.66 -20.71
CA ASP A 241 -4.70 -7.86 -19.65
C ASP A 241 -5.93 -6.94 -19.75
N TYR A 242 -6.26 -6.50 -20.97
CA TYR A 242 -7.55 -5.87 -21.27
C TYR A 242 -8.53 -6.94 -21.75
N LEU A 243 -9.54 -7.20 -20.94
CA LEU A 243 -10.57 -8.20 -21.18
C LEU A 243 -11.71 -7.60 -21.99
N LEU A 244 -12.16 -8.32 -23.02
CA LEU A 244 -13.19 -7.85 -23.94
C LEU A 244 -14.58 -8.11 -23.37
N LEU A 245 -15.31 -7.04 -23.10
CA LEU A 245 -16.69 -7.08 -22.62
C LEU A 245 -17.60 -6.39 -23.66
N ALA A 246 -18.12 -7.16 -24.61
CA ALA A 246 -18.96 -6.62 -25.69
C ALA A 246 -20.28 -6.02 -25.16
N ASP A 247 -20.90 -6.68 -24.18
CA ASP A 247 -22.24 -6.32 -23.69
C ASP A 247 -22.23 -5.46 -22.43
N ALA A 248 -21.04 -5.14 -21.90
CA ALA A 248 -20.93 -4.28 -20.72
C ALA A 248 -21.30 -2.82 -21.06
N SER A 249 -22.10 -2.22 -20.18
CA SER A 249 -22.49 -0.81 -20.25
C SER A 249 -21.30 0.13 -19.96
N GLN A 250 -20.43 -0.27 -19.04
CA GLN A 250 -19.26 0.49 -18.61
C GLN A 250 -18.00 -0.39 -18.70
N VAL A 251 -16.93 0.17 -19.26
CA VAL A 251 -15.62 -0.46 -19.38
C VAL A 251 -14.53 0.60 -19.15
N ASP A 252 -13.33 0.18 -18.74
CA ASP A 252 -12.21 1.10 -18.53
C ASP A 252 -11.71 1.73 -19.86
N LEU A 253 -11.85 1.02 -20.98
CA LEU A 253 -11.38 1.46 -22.30
C LEU A 253 -12.38 1.11 -23.42
N SER A 254 -12.86 2.10 -24.15
CA SER A 254 -13.54 1.88 -25.44
C SER A 254 -12.61 2.25 -26.60
N ILE A 255 -12.55 1.39 -27.61
CA ILE A 255 -11.81 1.64 -28.86
C ILE A 255 -12.80 1.67 -30.01
N ILE A 256 -12.77 2.75 -30.79
CA ILE A 256 -13.57 2.95 -32.00
C ILE A 256 -12.63 3.11 -33.19
N GLN A 257 -12.89 2.40 -34.28
CA GLN A 257 -12.11 2.58 -35.51
C GLN A 257 -12.67 3.72 -36.36
N ASN A 258 -11.81 4.65 -36.77
CA ASN A 258 -12.16 5.77 -37.63
C ASN A 258 -11.11 5.94 -38.74
N LYS A 259 -11.47 5.63 -39.98
CA LYS A 259 -10.64 5.88 -41.20
C LYS A 259 -9.16 5.46 -41.05
N GLY A 260 -8.89 4.28 -40.47
CA GLY A 260 -7.54 3.73 -40.29
C GLY A 260 -6.84 4.10 -38.96
N ASN A 261 -7.47 4.95 -38.16
CA ASN A 261 -7.05 5.28 -36.81
C ASN A 261 -7.94 4.59 -35.78
N LEU A 262 -7.43 4.51 -34.55
CA LEU A 262 -8.12 4.02 -33.37
C LEU A 262 -8.32 5.20 -32.41
N VAL A 263 -9.57 5.49 -32.10
CA VAL A 263 -9.98 6.47 -31.09
C VAL A 263 -10.11 5.74 -29.76
N PHE A 264 -9.42 6.25 -28.74
CA PHE A 264 -9.44 5.72 -27.39
C PHE A 264 -10.34 6.59 -26.53
N GLU A 265 -11.33 5.97 -25.89
CA GLU A 265 -12.33 6.64 -25.04
C GLU A 265 -12.35 6.08 -23.62
N ALA A 266 -12.56 6.97 -22.66
CA ALA A 266 -12.81 6.67 -21.25
C ALA A 266 -14.05 7.44 -20.80
N ASP A 267 -14.95 6.81 -20.05
CA ASP A 267 -16.21 7.42 -19.57
C ASP A 267 -17.05 8.08 -20.69
N GLY A 268 -17.00 7.56 -21.92
CA GLY A 268 -17.69 8.13 -23.08
C GLY A 268 -17.05 9.38 -23.68
N HIS A 269 -15.86 9.78 -23.21
CA HIS A 269 -15.10 10.91 -23.73
C HIS A 269 -13.86 10.45 -24.48
N ARG A 270 -13.59 11.09 -25.62
CA ARG A 270 -12.36 10.88 -26.40
C ARG A 270 -11.13 11.36 -25.63
N VAL A 271 -10.18 10.45 -25.41
CA VAL A 271 -8.90 10.73 -24.74
C VAL A 271 -7.82 11.10 -25.77
N PHE A 272 -7.57 10.22 -26.74
CA PHE A 272 -6.70 10.51 -27.90
C PHE A 272 -6.98 9.58 -29.07
N GLU A 273 -6.32 9.84 -30.21
CA GLU A 273 -6.37 9.02 -31.41
C GLU A 273 -4.94 8.59 -31.82
N VAL A 274 -4.80 7.36 -32.31
CA VAL A 274 -3.54 6.80 -32.81
C VAL A 274 -3.77 6.02 -34.09
N LYS A 275 -2.74 5.90 -34.94
CA LYS A 275 -2.79 5.02 -36.12
C LYS A 275 -2.91 3.56 -35.68
N GLN A 276 -3.71 2.77 -36.40
CA GLN A 276 -3.87 1.35 -36.10
C GLN A 276 -2.53 0.59 -36.08
N ASP A 277 -1.65 0.84 -37.05
CA ASP A 277 -0.35 0.16 -37.16
C ASP A 277 0.59 0.51 -36.00
N GLN A 278 0.45 1.73 -35.45
CA GLN A 278 1.18 2.14 -34.27
C GLN A 278 0.72 1.34 -33.04
N PHE A 279 -0.58 1.11 -32.88
CA PHE A 279 -1.09 0.28 -31.79
C PHE A 279 -0.71 -1.19 -31.95
N LEU A 280 -0.78 -1.73 -33.18
CA LEU A 280 -0.44 -3.12 -33.44
C LEU A 280 1.05 -3.43 -33.26
N SER A 281 1.93 -2.42 -33.44
CA SER A 281 3.37 -2.54 -33.21
C SER A 281 3.77 -2.36 -31.74
N ASP A 282 3.21 -1.38 -31.02
CA ASP A 282 3.54 -1.11 -29.61
C ASP A 282 2.30 -0.83 -28.75
N SER A 283 1.45 -1.85 -28.61
CA SER A 283 0.21 -1.74 -27.84
C SER A 283 0.45 -1.40 -26.37
N ARG A 284 1.56 -1.89 -25.79
CA ARG A 284 1.90 -1.64 -24.39
C ARG A 284 2.12 -0.17 -24.12
N ARG A 285 2.94 0.51 -24.93
CA ARG A 285 3.22 1.94 -24.74
C ARG A 285 1.98 2.81 -24.97
N VAL A 286 1.14 2.46 -25.93
CA VAL A 286 -0.13 3.16 -26.18
C VAL A 286 -1.08 3.01 -24.98
N LEU A 287 -1.22 1.80 -24.43
CA LEU A 287 -2.09 1.55 -23.27
C LEU A 287 -1.55 2.24 -22.00
N GLN A 288 -0.23 2.31 -21.82
CA GLN A 288 0.38 3.09 -20.74
C GLN A 288 0.11 4.59 -20.88
N LYS A 289 0.16 5.11 -22.12
CA LYS A 289 -0.20 6.51 -22.40
C LYS A 289 -1.68 6.75 -22.07
N PHE A 290 -2.56 5.82 -22.43
CA PHE A 290 -3.98 5.86 -22.07
C PHE A 290 -4.17 5.87 -20.55
N SER A 291 -3.56 4.93 -19.83
CA SER A 291 -3.64 4.88 -18.37
C SER A 291 -3.19 6.19 -17.71
N ARG A 292 -2.12 6.84 -18.21
CA ARG A 292 -1.64 8.12 -17.65
C ARG A 292 -2.60 9.27 -17.94
N ALA A 293 -3.17 9.31 -19.13
CA ALA A 293 -4.10 10.36 -19.53
C ALA A 293 -5.45 10.29 -18.79
N THR A 294 -5.83 9.12 -18.28
CA THR A 294 -7.08 8.90 -17.53
C THR A 294 -6.87 8.88 -16.00
N ASP A 295 -5.64 9.09 -15.52
CA ASP A 295 -5.30 8.91 -14.11
C ASP A 295 -5.55 10.17 -13.27
N ARG A 296 -6.79 10.30 -12.79
CA ARG A 296 -7.18 11.43 -11.95
C ARG A 296 -6.57 11.40 -10.55
N HIS A 297 -6.01 10.28 -10.09
CA HIS A 297 -5.58 10.10 -8.70
C HIS A 297 -4.07 10.30 -8.48
N ALA A 298 -3.30 10.67 -9.50
CA ALA A 298 -1.84 10.78 -9.42
C ALA A 298 -1.36 11.67 -8.28
N THR A 299 -1.83 12.92 -8.19
CA THR A 299 -1.46 13.86 -7.12
C THR A 299 -1.92 13.36 -5.75
N PHE A 300 -3.15 12.82 -5.66
CA PHE A 300 -3.68 12.29 -4.40
C PHE A 300 -2.84 11.12 -3.87
N ARG A 301 -2.43 10.18 -4.74
CA ARG A 301 -1.51 9.10 -4.38
C ARG A 301 -0.16 9.62 -3.90
N HIS A 302 0.40 10.63 -4.58
CA HIS A 302 1.68 11.21 -4.19
C HIS A 302 1.61 11.87 -2.80
N LEU A 303 0.58 12.69 -2.54
CA LEU A 303 0.37 13.32 -1.24
C LEU A 303 0.06 12.29 -0.14
N THR A 304 -0.67 11.22 -0.46
CA THR A 304 -0.91 10.10 0.46
C THR A 304 0.41 9.42 0.85
N PHE A 305 1.29 9.17 -0.12
CA PHE A 305 2.62 8.60 0.12
C PHE A 305 3.50 9.52 0.97
N LEU A 306 3.55 10.83 0.65
CA LEU A 306 4.29 11.81 1.44
C LEU A 306 3.77 11.89 2.89
N SER A 307 2.45 11.84 3.05
CA SER A 307 1.79 11.84 4.36
C SER A 307 2.06 10.56 5.14
N LEU A 308 2.15 9.42 4.47
CA LEU A 308 2.56 8.16 5.09
C LEU A 308 4.04 8.21 5.54
N LEU A 309 4.92 8.82 4.74
CA LEU A 309 6.35 8.90 5.04
C LEU A 309 6.65 9.85 6.22
N ILE A 310 6.00 11.02 6.24
CA ILE A 310 6.28 12.10 7.21
C ILE A 310 5.22 12.14 8.31
N GLY A 311 3.94 12.11 7.94
CA GLY A 311 2.82 12.29 8.87
C GLY A 311 2.62 11.09 9.80
N PHE A 312 2.78 9.86 9.32
CA PHE A 312 2.53 8.66 10.14
C PHE A 312 3.52 8.52 11.32
N PRO A 313 4.86 8.70 11.17
CA PRO A 313 5.77 8.71 12.32
C PRO A 313 5.44 9.80 13.34
N VAL A 314 5.08 11.00 12.89
CA VAL A 314 4.66 12.11 13.77
C VAL A 314 3.37 11.78 14.48
N LEU A 315 2.43 11.12 13.82
CA LEU A 315 1.20 10.63 14.43
C LEU A 315 1.49 9.63 15.56
N ILE A 316 2.35 8.63 15.31
CA ILE A 316 2.75 7.65 16.33
C ILE A 316 3.32 8.38 17.55
N TYR A 317 4.21 9.35 17.32
CA TYR A 317 4.77 10.15 18.40
C TYR A 317 3.69 10.90 19.19
N MET A 318 2.77 11.58 18.50
CA MET A 318 1.71 12.37 19.14
C MET A 318 0.74 11.50 19.95
N LEU A 319 0.40 10.31 19.47
CA LEU A 319 -0.46 9.35 20.18
C LEU A 319 0.26 8.74 21.39
N ALA A 320 1.52 8.32 21.23
CA ALA A 320 2.33 7.81 22.33
C ALA A 320 2.55 8.87 23.42
N HIS A 321 2.88 10.10 23.00
CA HIS A 321 3.01 11.24 23.91
C HIS A 321 1.70 11.51 24.65
N ALA A 322 0.55 11.49 23.96
CA ALA A 322 -0.74 11.69 24.60
C ALA A 322 -1.03 10.61 25.65
N GLY A 323 -0.83 9.33 25.31
CA GLY A 323 -1.04 8.21 26.23
C GLY A 323 -0.16 8.31 27.47
N LEU A 324 1.13 8.55 27.29
CA LEU A 324 2.09 8.73 28.39
C LEU A 324 1.78 9.98 29.22
N TYR A 325 1.40 11.08 28.58
CA TYR A 325 1.01 12.31 29.27
C TYR A 325 -0.16 12.05 30.23
N TYR A 326 -1.23 11.40 29.76
CA TYR A 326 -2.39 11.12 30.61
C TYR A 326 -2.07 10.10 31.70
N LEU A 327 -1.21 9.12 31.43
CA LEU A 327 -0.72 8.18 32.44
C LEU A 327 0.03 8.90 33.57
N PHE A 328 0.98 9.77 33.22
CA PHE A 328 1.78 10.50 34.21
C PHE A 328 1.00 11.63 34.88
N PHE A 329 0.00 12.21 34.20
CA PHE A 329 -0.87 13.23 34.76
C PHE A 329 -1.65 12.75 35.99
N LEU A 330 -1.86 11.43 36.14
CA LEU A 330 -2.46 10.84 37.35
C LEU A 330 -1.61 11.05 38.60
N PHE A 331 -0.29 11.25 38.45
CA PHE A 331 0.66 11.30 39.56
C PHE A 331 1.49 12.59 39.62
N LEU A 332 1.63 13.29 38.49
CA LEU A 332 2.53 14.42 38.32
C LEU A 332 1.77 15.67 37.88
N HIS A 333 2.30 16.84 38.26
CA HIS A 333 1.77 18.13 37.79
C HIS A 333 1.82 18.23 36.24
N PRO A 334 0.84 18.85 35.55
CA PRO A 334 0.73 18.81 34.09
C PRO A 334 2.00 19.18 33.30
N LYS A 335 2.81 20.13 33.80
CA LYS A 335 4.09 20.50 33.16
C LYS A 335 5.14 19.39 33.25
N THR A 336 5.27 18.75 34.41
CA THR A 336 6.24 17.67 34.63
C THR A 336 5.77 16.39 33.94
N ALA A 337 4.46 16.11 33.93
CA ALA A 337 3.87 15.02 33.15
C ALA A 337 4.17 15.14 31.65
N ALA A 338 4.01 16.33 31.06
CA ALA A 338 4.29 16.57 29.64
C ALA A 338 5.79 16.42 29.30
N LEU A 339 6.69 16.94 30.15
CA LEU A 339 8.12 16.77 29.95
C LEU A 339 8.54 15.30 30.06
N THR A 340 8.03 14.61 31.08
CA THR A 340 8.30 13.18 31.30
C THR A 340 7.81 12.34 30.12
N ALA A 341 6.61 12.62 29.60
CA ALA A 341 6.09 11.96 28.40
C ALA A 341 7.00 12.18 27.16
N SER A 342 7.51 13.41 26.96
CA SER A 342 8.45 13.70 25.86
C SER A 342 9.76 12.92 25.98
N ILE A 343 10.35 12.88 27.19
CA ILE A 343 11.58 12.12 27.47
C ILE A 343 11.34 10.62 27.25
N MET A 344 10.22 10.09 27.75
CA MET A 344 9.87 8.67 27.57
C MET A 344 9.65 8.31 26.10
N CYS A 345 9.01 9.16 25.30
CA CYS A 345 8.90 8.93 23.86
C CYS A 345 10.27 8.84 23.17
N LEU A 346 11.21 9.73 23.52
CA LEU A 346 12.57 9.70 22.99
C LEU A 346 13.28 8.40 23.41
N LEU A 347 13.23 8.04 24.70
CA LEU A 347 13.83 6.81 25.22
C LEU A 347 13.26 5.56 24.56
N ILE A 348 11.93 5.46 24.42
CA ILE A 348 11.27 4.33 23.75
C ILE A 348 11.71 4.27 22.29
N GLY A 349 11.70 5.40 21.57
CA GLY A 349 12.11 5.45 20.16
C GLY A 349 13.56 5.02 19.95
N THR A 350 14.46 5.43 20.84
CA THR A 350 15.88 5.02 20.83
C THR A 350 16.06 3.56 21.23
N LEU A 351 15.30 3.07 22.23
CA LEU A 351 15.36 1.66 22.64
C LEU A 351 14.88 0.73 21.52
N VAL A 352 13.81 1.07 20.82
CA VAL A 352 13.32 0.32 19.65
C VAL A 352 14.38 0.30 18.54
N LEU A 353 15.07 1.43 18.31
CA LEU A 353 16.17 1.50 17.34
C LEU A 353 17.34 0.59 17.74
N PHE A 354 17.74 0.59 19.01
CA PHE A 354 18.80 -0.29 19.52
C PHE A 354 18.40 -1.77 19.41
N TYR A 355 17.17 -2.11 19.80
CA TYR A 355 16.64 -3.46 19.64
C TYR A 355 16.64 -3.91 18.18
N PHE A 356 16.19 -3.04 17.27
CA PHE A 356 16.21 -3.28 15.84
C PHE A 356 17.64 -3.55 15.33
N GLN A 357 18.61 -2.72 15.72
CA GLN A 357 20.00 -2.89 15.31
C GLN A 357 20.62 -4.19 15.83
N ALA A 358 20.33 -4.57 17.08
CA ALA A 358 20.82 -5.81 17.68
C ALA A 358 20.26 -7.09 17.02
N HIS A 359 19.06 -7.02 16.45
CA HIS A 359 18.38 -8.18 15.83
C HIS A 359 18.35 -8.13 14.30
N ARG A 360 18.90 -7.08 13.69
CA ARG A 360 19.01 -6.96 12.23
C ARG A 360 19.81 -8.13 11.67
N SER A 361 19.43 -8.62 10.49
CA SER A 361 20.16 -9.73 9.85
C SER A 361 21.64 -9.37 9.69
N SER A 362 22.52 -10.17 10.30
CA SER A 362 23.96 -9.96 10.26
C SER A 362 24.53 -10.13 8.85
N ASN A 363 25.57 -9.37 8.51
CA ASN A 363 26.35 -9.60 7.29
C ASN A 363 27.12 -10.92 7.42
N ILE A 364 26.62 -11.98 6.78
CA ILE A 364 27.24 -13.30 6.74
C ILE A 364 28.14 -13.39 5.50
N LYS A 365 29.31 -14.03 5.63
CA LYS A 365 30.17 -14.35 4.48
C LYS A 365 29.66 -15.63 3.79
N ILE A 366 29.79 -15.72 2.47
CA ILE A 366 29.30 -16.89 1.69
C ILE A 366 29.87 -18.22 2.22
N ALA A 367 31.16 -18.25 2.58
CA ALA A 367 31.80 -19.44 3.15
C ALA A 367 31.11 -19.98 4.42
N ASN A 368 30.41 -19.12 5.16
CA ASN A 368 29.77 -19.46 6.43
C ASN A 368 28.29 -19.83 6.27
N ILE A 369 27.75 -19.85 5.04
CA ILE A 369 26.33 -20.19 4.80
C ILE A 369 25.96 -21.57 5.37
N PRO A 370 26.73 -22.67 5.16
CA PRO A 370 26.36 -23.98 5.68
C PRO A 370 26.19 -23.97 7.20
N ALA A 371 27.14 -23.37 7.94
CA ALA A 371 27.07 -23.23 9.39
C ALA A 371 25.93 -22.30 9.83
N SER A 372 25.68 -21.24 9.07
CA SER A 372 24.62 -20.26 9.38
C SER A 372 23.22 -20.84 9.23
N LEU A 373 23.00 -21.73 8.26
CA LEU A 373 21.69 -22.38 8.04
C LEU A 373 21.30 -23.35 9.16
N ILE A 374 22.27 -23.87 9.92
CA ILE A 374 22.04 -24.75 11.07
C ILE A 374 22.16 -24.02 12.42
N SER A 375 22.41 -22.71 12.42
CA SER A 375 22.46 -21.89 13.64
C SER A 375 21.16 -22.02 14.44
N GLU A 376 21.24 -21.99 15.77
CA GLU A 376 20.04 -21.96 16.64
C GLU A 376 19.23 -20.68 16.46
N LYS A 377 19.89 -19.56 16.12
CA LYS A 377 19.25 -18.27 15.90
C LYS A 377 18.60 -18.20 14.52
N TRP A 378 17.27 -18.07 14.49
CA TRP A 378 16.51 -17.99 13.24
C TRP A 378 16.92 -16.79 12.38
N GLN A 379 17.33 -15.67 13.00
CA GLN A 379 17.82 -14.48 12.29
C GLN A 379 19.08 -14.79 11.48
N THR A 380 19.98 -15.63 12.00
CA THR A 380 21.19 -16.09 11.29
C THR A 380 20.82 -17.00 10.13
N ARG A 381 19.84 -17.89 10.31
CA ARG A 381 19.32 -18.75 9.21
C ARG A 381 18.68 -17.91 8.10
N VAL A 382 17.85 -16.93 8.46
CA VAL A 382 17.23 -15.98 7.51
C VAL A 382 18.29 -15.15 6.78
N ALA A 383 19.29 -14.64 7.48
CA ALA A 383 20.40 -13.91 6.86
C ALA A 383 21.14 -14.76 5.81
N ALA A 384 21.36 -16.05 6.09
CA ALA A 384 21.93 -16.98 5.12
C ALA A 384 21.02 -17.16 3.89
N LEU A 385 19.71 -17.35 4.08
CA LEU A 385 18.74 -17.48 2.99
C LEU A 385 18.64 -16.20 2.13
N LYS A 386 18.74 -15.02 2.75
CA LYS A 386 18.82 -13.74 2.04
C LYS A 386 20.03 -13.70 1.11
N ILE A 387 21.20 -14.12 1.59
CA ILE A 387 22.42 -14.16 0.77
C ILE A 387 22.29 -15.17 -0.37
N ILE A 388 21.74 -16.36 -0.11
CA ILE A 388 21.49 -17.37 -1.13
C ILE A 388 20.60 -16.81 -2.23
N HIS A 389 19.51 -16.10 -1.88
CA HIS A 389 18.65 -15.45 -2.86
C HIS A 389 19.37 -14.33 -3.62
N GLN A 390 20.03 -13.40 -2.92
CA GLN A 390 20.72 -12.25 -3.50
C GLN A 390 21.86 -12.67 -4.45
N LYS A 391 22.62 -13.69 -4.07
CA LYS A 391 23.73 -14.26 -4.85
C LYS A 391 23.28 -15.36 -5.82
N ARG A 392 21.98 -15.67 -5.86
CA ARG A 392 21.37 -16.68 -6.73
C ARG A 392 22.03 -18.07 -6.61
N LEU A 393 22.35 -18.48 -5.39
CA LEU A 393 22.97 -19.77 -5.10
C LEU A 393 21.92 -20.89 -5.08
N GLU A 394 22.33 -22.11 -5.39
CA GLU A 394 21.45 -23.29 -5.38
C GLU A 394 21.23 -23.79 -3.94
N ILE A 395 20.07 -23.48 -3.37
CA ILE A 395 19.70 -23.82 -1.99
C ILE A 395 19.64 -25.35 -1.77
N ALA A 396 19.31 -26.13 -2.80
CA ALA A 396 19.23 -27.59 -2.70
C ALA A 396 20.59 -28.28 -2.50
N THR A 397 21.71 -27.56 -2.62
CA THR A 397 23.05 -28.09 -2.32
C THR A 397 23.37 -28.15 -0.83
N TYR A 398 22.64 -27.38 0.00
CA TYR A 398 22.92 -27.32 1.43
C TYR A 398 22.19 -28.43 2.18
N ARG A 399 22.91 -29.14 3.05
CA ARG A 399 22.35 -30.22 3.89
C ARG A 399 21.17 -29.79 4.77
N ALA A 400 21.10 -28.49 5.10
CA ALA A 400 20.04 -27.88 5.89
C ALA A 400 18.69 -27.73 5.13
N TYR A 401 18.66 -27.99 3.82
CA TYR A 401 17.49 -27.77 2.96
C TYR A 401 16.20 -28.41 3.52
N PRO A 402 16.16 -29.70 3.90
CA PRO A 402 14.93 -30.32 4.38
C PRO A 402 14.44 -29.73 5.71
N GLN A 403 15.36 -29.30 6.58
CA GLN A 403 15.01 -28.67 7.85
C GLN A 403 14.40 -27.28 7.64
N VAL A 404 14.95 -26.49 6.71
CA VAL A 404 14.45 -25.14 6.42
C VAL A 404 13.03 -25.20 5.82
N LEU A 405 12.77 -26.14 4.91
CA LEU A 405 11.43 -26.36 4.34
C LEU A 405 10.37 -26.60 5.44
N LYS A 406 10.75 -27.35 6.49
CA LYS A 406 9.87 -27.71 7.62
C LYS A 406 9.99 -26.76 8.81
N SER A 407 10.69 -25.63 8.67
CA SER A 407 10.93 -24.70 9.77
C SER A 407 9.61 -24.19 10.35
N ARG A 408 9.52 -24.08 11.68
CA ARG A 408 8.35 -23.48 12.34
C ARG A 408 8.30 -21.95 12.15
N VAL A 409 9.41 -21.34 11.77
CA VAL A 409 9.56 -19.89 11.62
C VAL A 409 9.10 -19.45 10.22
N PRO A 410 7.99 -18.69 10.08
CA PRO A 410 7.50 -18.26 8.78
C PRO A 410 8.49 -17.39 7.99
N GLN A 411 9.32 -16.60 8.68
CA GLN A 411 10.36 -15.77 8.08
C GLN A 411 11.39 -16.62 7.34
N GLU A 412 11.76 -17.79 7.88
CA GLU A 412 12.65 -18.73 7.19
C GLU A 412 11.99 -19.32 5.96
N ARG A 413 10.75 -19.82 6.09
CA ARG A 413 10.02 -20.39 4.95
C ARG A 413 9.77 -19.35 3.86
N TYR A 414 9.57 -18.08 4.23
CA TYR A 414 9.44 -16.95 3.29
C TYR A 414 10.70 -16.78 2.45
N TRP A 415 11.87 -16.66 3.10
CA TRP A 415 13.14 -16.47 2.39
C TRP A 415 13.59 -17.73 1.66
N PHE A 416 13.26 -18.89 2.20
CA PHE A 416 13.44 -20.18 1.54
C PHE A 416 12.65 -20.25 0.24
N ALA A 417 11.34 -19.95 0.26
CA ALA A 417 10.51 -19.89 -0.94
C ALA A 417 11.12 -18.97 -2.00
N ARG A 418 11.59 -17.78 -1.61
CA ARG A 418 12.29 -16.84 -2.53
C ARG A 418 13.57 -17.43 -3.11
N SER A 419 14.34 -18.16 -2.32
CA SER A 419 15.59 -18.80 -2.77
C SER A 419 15.35 -19.87 -3.84
N LEU A 420 14.20 -20.56 -3.79
CA LEU A 420 13.82 -21.57 -4.80
C LEU A 420 13.51 -20.96 -6.19
N SER A 421 13.38 -19.63 -6.31
CA SER A 421 13.10 -18.96 -7.59
C SER A 421 14.18 -19.16 -8.66
N VAL A 422 15.42 -19.45 -8.26
CA VAL A 422 16.54 -19.67 -9.17
C VAL A 422 16.83 -21.15 -9.43
N SER A 423 16.34 -22.04 -8.56
CA SER A 423 16.54 -23.48 -8.70
C SER A 423 15.82 -24.03 -9.93
N ARG A 424 16.49 -24.94 -10.62
CA ARG A 424 15.96 -25.67 -11.78
C ARG A 424 15.69 -27.13 -11.50
N ARG A 425 15.97 -27.61 -10.29
CA ARG A 425 15.79 -29.01 -9.93
C ARG A 425 14.30 -29.38 -9.82
N PRO A 426 13.89 -30.62 -10.18
CA PRO A 426 12.49 -31.04 -10.08
C PRO A 426 11.93 -31.11 -8.66
N ASP A 427 12.72 -31.57 -7.69
CA ASP A 427 12.36 -31.63 -6.27
C ASP A 427 11.91 -30.26 -5.72
N THR A 428 12.69 -29.21 -6.00
CA THR A 428 12.38 -27.84 -5.57
C THR A 428 11.09 -27.27 -6.19
N TYR A 429 10.59 -27.85 -7.29
CA TYR A 429 9.28 -27.49 -7.85
C TYR A 429 8.14 -28.02 -7.00
N ASN A 430 8.22 -29.28 -6.60
CA ASN A 430 7.23 -29.89 -5.71
C ASN A 430 7.21 -29.18 -4.35
N ASP A 431 8.37 -28.75 -3.86
CA ASP A 431 8.45 -27.97 -2.61
C ASP A 431 7.80 -26.58 -2.75
N LEU A 432 7.92 -25.92 -3.91
CA LEU A 432 7.18 -24.68 -4.16
C LEU A 432 5.66 -24.90 -4.21
N LEU A 433 5.20 -26.00 -4.83
CA LEU A 433 3.78 -26.36 -4.83
C LEU A 433 3.27 -26.66 -3.42
N PHE A 434 4.08 -27.33 -2.59
CA PHE A 434 3.77 -27.55 -1.18
C PHE A 434 3.60 -26.23 -0.42
N LEU A 435 4.50 -25.26 -0.64
CA LEU A 435 4.45 -23.94 0.00
C LEU A 435 3.26 -23.05 -0.45
N LEU A 436 2.56 -23.40 -1.53
CA LEU A 436 1.29 -22.74 -1.89
C LEU A 436 0.21 -22.97 -0.83
N LYS A 437 0.33 -24.02 -0.02
CA LYS A 437 -0.60 -24.37 1.07
C LYS A 437 -0.09 -23.93 2.45
N ASP A 438 0.98 -23.13 2.51
CA ASP A 438 1.53 -22.65 3.79
C ASP A 438 0.49 -21.85 4.59
N PRO A 439 0.38 -22.03 5.92
CA PRO A 439 -0.54 -21.26 6.74
C PRO A 439 -0.25 -19.75 6.69
N ASN A 440 1.00 -19.36 6.46
CA ASN A 440 1.39 -17.96 6.40
C ASN A 440 1.24 -17.38 4.98
N THR A 441 0.43 -16.34 4.85
CA THR A 441 0.16 -15.63 3.58
C THR A 441 1.43 -15.12 2.89
N ASN A 442 2.44 -14.64 3.64
CA ASN A 442 3.69 -14.17 3.06
C ASN A 442 4.50 -15.32 2.43
N VAL A 443 4.42 -16.52 2.99
CA VAL A 443 5.10 -17.70 2.41
C VAL A 443 4.40 -18.12 1.12
N ARG A 444 3.06 -18.23 1.11
CA ARG A 444 2.28 -18.55 -0.09
C ARG A 444 2.57 -17.59 -1.24
N THR A 445 2.57 -16.29 -0.96
CA THR A 445 2.84 -15.25 -1.97
C THR A 445 4.25 -15.34 -2.55
N MET A 446 5.26 -15.66 -1.73
CA MET A 446 6.62 -15.89 -2.24
C MET A 446 6.76 -17.18 -3.04
N ALA A 447 5.96 -18.21 -2.73
CA ALA A 447 5.90 -19.41 -3.54
C ALA A 447 5.33 -19.11 -4.94
N TYR A 448 4.23 -18.36 -5.04
CA TYR A 448 3.72 -17.87 -6.34
C TYR A 448 4.72 -17.02 -7.11
N TYR A 449 5.34 -16.04 -6.43
CA TYR A 449 6.38 -15.22 -7.01
C TYR A 449 7.49 -16.09 -7.61
N SER A 450 7.95 -17.10 -6.87
CA SER A 450 9.05 -17.97 -7.28
C SER A 450 8.66 -18.89 -8.43
N LEU A 451 7.44 -19.45 -8.45
CA LEU A 451 6.91 -20.18 -9.60
C LEU A 451 6.89 -19.31 -10.86
N GLY A 452 6.39 -18.07 -10.76
CA GLY A 452 6.39 -17.11 -11.88
C GLY A 452 7.79 -16.72 -12.37
N ARG A 453 8.78 -16.67 -11.46
CA ARG A 453 10.19 -16.42 -11.79
C ARG A 453 10.87 -17.60 -12.46
N ARG A 454 10.48 -18.83 -12.10
CA ARG A 454 10.99 -20.05 -12.74
C ARG A 454 10.52 -20.20 -14.18
N LYS A 455 9.44 -19.54 -14.61
CA LYS A 455 8.94 -19.63 -16.00
C LYS A 455 8.64 -21.08 -16.43
N ASN A 456 8.29 -21.97 -15.49
CA ASN A 456 7.86 -23.34 -15.81
C ASN A 456 6.34 -23.34 -16.04
N PRO A 457 5.85 -23.56 -17.28
CA PRO A 457 4.42 -23.56 -17.60
C PRO A 457 3.60 -24.62 -16.84
N GLN A 458 4.22 -25.68 -16.33
CA GLN A 458 3.55 -26.69 -15.51
C GLN A 458 2.88 -26.11 -14.27
N ALA A 459 3.35 -24.95 -13.77
CA ALA A 459 2.73 -24.26 -12.64
C ALA A 459 1.36 -23.63 -12.96
N ILE A 460 0.97 -23.48 -14.24
CA ILE A 460 -0.29 -22.80 -14.60
C ILE A 460 -1.51 -23.50 -13.99
N GLY A 461 -1.62 -24.82 -14.15
CA GLY A 461 -2.75 -25.60 -13.60
C GLY A 461 -2.87 -25.49 -12.08
N PRO A 462 -1.82 -25.83 -11.31
CA PRO A 462 -1.82 -25.70 -9.86
C PRO A 462 -2.13 -24.28 -9.35
N ILE A 463 -1.67 -23.24 -10.06
CA ILE A 463 -1.96 -21.85 -9.69
C ILE A 463 -3.44 -21.52 -9.92
N LEU A 464 -4.04 -21.98 -11.02
CA LEU A 464 -5.48 -21.78 -11.28
C LEU A 464 -6.35 -22.45 -10.22
N GLU A 465 -6.07 -23.72 -9.90
CA GLU A 465 -6.78 -24.47 -8.84
C GLU A 465 -6.70 -23.76 -7.48
N SER A 466 -5.53 -23.21 -7.15
CA SER A 466 -5.39 -22.49 -5.89
C SER A 466 -6.08 -21.13 -5.88
N ILE A 467 -6.27 -20.45 -7.03
CA ILE A 467 -7.07 -19.22 -7.09
C ILE A 467 -8.55 -19.52 -6.77
N GLU A 468 -9.08 -20.64 -7.25
CA GLU A 468 -10.48 -21.04 -7.03
C GLU A 468 -10.78 -21.25 -5.54
N THR A 469 -9.83 -21.84 -4.80
CA THR A 469 -10.00 -22.21 -3.39
C THR A 469 -9.48 -21.17 -2.40
N ALA A 470 -8.73 -20.16 -2.85
CA ALA A 470 -8.14 -19.15 -1.98
C ALA A 470 -9.21 -18.22 -1.36
N ASN A 471 -9.10 -18.00 -0.05
CA ASN A 471 -10.01 -17.16 0.73
C ASN A 471 -9.48 -15.74 0.97
N ASP A 472 -8.32 -15.38 0.41
CA ASP A 472 -7.72 -14.06 0.59
C ASP A 472 -7.32 -13.43 -0.75
N TRP A 473 -7.71 -12.16 -0.94
CA TRP A 473 -7.47 -11.42 -2.17
C TRP A 473 -5.96 -11.23 -2.43
N TYR A 474 -5.15 -11.05 -1.38
CA TYR A 474 -3.72 -10.79 -1.51
C TYR A 474 -2.97 -11.95 -2.16
N THR A 475 -3.24 -13.19 -1.73
CA THR A 475 -2.68 -14.41 -2.33
C THR A 475 -3.11 -14.56 -3.79
N GLN A 476 -4.40 -14.32 -4.09
CA GLN A 476 -4.91 -14.40 -5.47
C GLN A 476 -4.25 -13.39 -6.41
N MET A 477 -3.95 -12.17 -5.93
CA MET A 477 -3.18 -11.19 -6.70
C MET A 477 -1.78 -11.73 -7.08
N TYR A 478 -1.07 -12.36 -6.14
CA TYR A 478 0.24 -12.95 -6.42
C TYR A 478 0.15 -14.14 -7.37
N ALA A 479 -0.87 -14.99 -7.18
CA ALA A 479 -1.17 -16.10 -8.06
C ALA A 479 -1.41 -15.64 -9.50
N TYR A 480 -2.25 -14.62 -9.70
CA TYR A 480 -2.51 -14.05 -11.01
C TYR A 480 -1.25 -13.41 -11.64
N ASN A 481 -0.46 -12.69 -10.85
CA ASN A 481 0.81 -12.13 -11.34
C ASN A 481 1.83 -13.22 -11.73
N ALA A 482 1.80 -14.37 -11.05
CA ALA A 482 2.59 -15.53 -11.42
C ALA A 482 2.10 -16.11 -12.76
N LEU A 483 0.78 -16.28 -12.97
CA LEU A 483 0.21 -16.70 -14.26
C LEU A 483 0.65 -15.79 -15.41
N ARG A 484 0.53 -14.47 -15.24
CA ARG A 484 1.00 -13.48 -16.23
C ARG A 484 2.49 -13.65 -16.53
N SER A 485 3.29 -13.86 -15.49
CA SER A 485 4.72 -14.12 -15.63
C SER A 485 5.02 -15.41 -16.41
N LEU A 486 4.17 -16.43 -16.31
CA LEU A 486 4.26 -17.68 -17.08
C LEU A 486 3.78 -17.54 -18.53
N GLY A 487 3.32 -16.34 -18.94
CA GLY A 487 2.76 -16.11 -20.27
C GLY A 487 1.33 -16.63 -20.43
N TRP A 488 0.67 -17.03 -19.33
CA TRP A 488 -0.75 -17.36 -19.34
C TRP A 488 -1.56 -16.13 -19.68
N LYS A 489 -2.55 -16.32 -20.54
CA LYS A 489 -3.49 -15.29 -20.98
C LYS A 489 -4.89 -15.78 -20.65
N GLN A 490 -5.71 -14.85 -20.15
CA GLN A 490 -7.13 -15.09 -19.93
C GLN A 490 -7.77 -15.63 -21.22
N LYS A 491 -8.55 -16.70 -21.05
CA LYS A 491 -9.47 -17.23 -22.05
C LYS A 491 -10.83 -17.29 -21.38
N LYS A 492 -11.88 -17.22 -22.19
CA LYS A 492 -13.23 -17.49 -21.70
C LYS A 492 -13.25 -18.94 -21.20
N LEU A 493 -13.65 -19.12 -19.95
CA LEU A 493 -13.93 -20.40 -19.34
C LEU A 493 -15.11 -21.04 -20.10
N PRO A 494 -15.09 -22.37 -20.28
CA PRO A 494 -16.15 -23.10 -20.98
C PRO A 494 -17.52 -22.95 -20.32
#